data_AF-A0A962FSN8-F1
#
_entry.id   AF-A0A962FSN8-F1
#
_cell.length_a   1.000
_cell.length_b   1.000
_cell.length_c   1.000
_cell.angle_alpha   90.00
_cell.angle_beta   90.00
_cell.angle_gamma   90.00
#
_symmetry.space_group_name_H-M   'P 1'
#
loop_
_entity.id
_entity.type
_entity.pdbx_description
1 polymer ?
#
loop_
_entity_poly.entity_id
_entity_poly.type
_entity_poly.pdbx_seq_one_letter_code
_entity_poly.pdbx_strand_id
1 'polypeptide(L)'
;MGHMDKTALAAAHSFNPRATGTRPCGDAQQARNPFEAIAKHYTLTEALTEKQKADFFRLRYQVYCIERKFENPANFPDSMERDPFDQTGRCAYFLIRDRKTGTPLGGFRFVFPQAGQAAPTPVQSVCTDDFLAPERIGGSYAEMSRFCLSKDTLRKCMLDESIQKLAMPALLTGMFAMGQKYGVRTLIGAMEPKLFRHLGRIGINMPHQGKKTDFHGVRQAFSTTMKDMLAGIQEKVPALHAFIDTHMSSQNPAANDISPIPNTANTPQIIYFADRRRSTGNQAFWPKNKDRRLAILWGQNNEPKLKTPPPRNVRPPIPPYLWRPAASF
;
A
#
# COMPACT_ATOMS: atom_id res chain seq x y z
N MET A 1 72.64 14.10 81.83
CA MET A 1 71.97 15.36 82.19
C MET A 1 70.87 15.60 81.15
N GLY A 2 69.59 15.59 81.57
CA GLY A 2 68.37 15.83 80.76
C GLY A 2 68.00 14.66 79.83
N HIS A 3 67.03 13.76 80.06
CA HIS A 3 65.59 13.95 80.37
C HIS A 3 64.93 14.82 79.28
N MET A 4 63.91 14.43 78.50
CA MET A 4 62.64 13.70 78.67
C MET A 4 62.03 13.61 77.24
N ASP A 5 60.91 12.99 76.87
CA ASP A 5 60.04 11.90 77.33
C ASP A 5 58.94 11.79 76.24
N LYS A 6 58.40 10.58 76.05
CA LYS A 6 57.04 10.22 75.61
C LYS A 6 56.39 10.63 74.27
N THR A 7 55.61 9.63 73.84
CA THR A 7 54.22 9.65 73.31
C THR A 7 53.97 9.56 71.81
N ALA A 8 53.17 8.54 71.51
CA ALA A 8 52.55 8.19 70.24
C ALA A 8 51.52 9.23 69.78
N LEU A 9 51.42 9.44 68.46
CA LEU A 9 50.15 9.62 67.79
C LEU A 9 50.28 9.30 66.29
N ALA A 10 49.18 8.80 65.76
CA ALA A 10 49.00 8.17 64.46
C ALA A 10 49.05 9.11 63.23
N ALA A 11 49.07 8.44 62.08
CA ALA A 11 48.42 8.79 60.81
C ALA A 11 49.33 9.22 59.63
N ALA A 12 48.85 8.78 58.45
CA ALA A 12 49.22 9.17 57.08
C ALA A 12 50.44 8.48 56.45
N HIS A 13 50.23 7.24 55.97
CA HIS A 13 51.02 6.66 54.88
C HIS A 13 50.40 7.00 53.50
N SER A 14 51.22 7.68 52.70
CA SER A 14 51.34 7.58 51.23
C SER A 14 50.12 7.88 50.34
N PHE A 15 50.08 9.10 49.82
CA PHE A 15 49.41 9.45 48.56
C PHE A 15 50.50 9.69 47.50
N ASN A 16 50.56 8.86 46.46
CA ASN A 16 51.45 9.01 45.31
C ASN A 16 50.59 9.07 44.02
N PRO A 17 50.50 10.20 43.31
CA PRO A 17 49.64 10.33 42.15
C PRO A 17 50.32 9.72 40.91
N ARG A 18 50.03 8.46 40.60
CA ARG A 18 50.24 7.93 39.24
C ARG A 18 49.06 8.32 38.36
N ALA A 19 49.35 9.16 37.39
CA ALA A 19 48.48 9.51 36.28
C ALA A 19 48.00 8.24 35.55
N THR A 20 46.75 7.86 35.79
CA THR A 20 46.00 7.00 34.88
C THR A 20 45.46 7.89 33.78
N GLY A 21 46.13 7.90 32.63
CA GLY A 21 45.60 8.51 31.41
C GLY A 21 44.28 7.84 31.06
N THR A 22 43.18 8.53 31.34
CA THR A 22 41.91 8.29 30.68
C THR A 22 42.13 8.57 29.21
N ARG A 23 42.21 7.50 28.41
CA ARG A 23 41.99 7.63 26.96
C ARG A 23 40.64 8.34 26.80
N PRO A 24 40.54 9.46 26.09
CA PRO A 24 39.23 10.00 25.75
C PRO A 24 38.51 8.89 25.00
N CYS A 25 37.36 8.48 25.57
CA CYS A 25 36.41 7.59 24.92
C CYS A 25 36.14 8.22 23.55
N GLY A 26 36.64 7.57 22.50
CA GLY A 26 36.53 8.07 21.14
C GLY A 26 35.08 8.39 20.84
N ASP A 27 34.89 9.48 20.11
CA ASP A 27 33.62 9.91 19.55
C ASP A 27 32.76 8.69 19.22
N ALA A 28 31.63 8.56 19.92
CA ALA A 28 30.59 7.63 19.54
C ALA A 28 30.10 8.10 18.17
N GLN A 29 30.76 7.64 17.10
CA GLN A 29 30.34 7.81 15.73
C GLN A 29 28.91 7.29 15.69
N GLN A 30 27.95 8.21 15.68
CA GLN A 30 26.52 7.90 15.67
C GLN A 30 26.30 6.86 14.59
N ALA A 31 25.95 5.62 14.99
CA ALA A 31 25.88 4.51 14.05
C ALA A 31 24.93 4.90 12.93
N ARG A 32 25.46 5.01 11.71
CA ARG A 32 24.74 5.57 10.56
C ARG A 32 23.46 4.77 10.33
N ASN A 33 22.32 5.44 10.22
CA ASN A 33 21.03 4.75 10.11
C ASN A 33 21.03 3.92 8.81
N PRO A 34 20.86 2.59 8.85
CA PRO A 34 20.97 1.73 7.66
C PRO A 34 19.92 2.06 6.59
N PHE A 35 18.79 2.64 6.99
CA PHE A 35 17.72 3.03 6.06
C PHE A 35 18.07 4.27 5.23
N GLU A 36 19.12 5.04 5.58
CA GLU A 36 19.64 6.12 4.73
C GLU A 36 20.04 5.64 3.32
N ALA A 37 20.39 4.36 3.17
CA ALA A 37 20.70 3.77 1.88
C ALA A 37 19.50 3.78 0.92
N ILE A 38 18.26 3.87 1.41
CA ILE A 38 17.06 4.04 0.57
C ILE A 38 17.22 5.28 -0.31
N ALA A 39 17.66 6.40 0.26
CA ALA A 39 17.84 7.65 -0.49
C ALA A 39 18.95 7.55 -1.55
N LYS A 40 19.87 6.59 -1.44
CA LYS A 40 20.95 6.37 -2.42
C LYS A 40 20.53 5.47 -3.58
N HIS A 41 19.62 4.53 -3.34
CA HIS A 41 19.27 3.48 -4.31
C HIS A 41 17.86 3.59 -4.87
N TYR A 42 16.94 4.24 -4.17
CA TYR A 42 15.55 4.36 -4.58
C TYR A 42 15.14 5.83 -4.73
N THR A 43 14.29 6.11 -5.71
CA THR A 43 13.46 7.31 -5.72
C THR A 43 12.05 6.94 -5.28
N LEU A 44 11.50 7.74 -4.38
CA LEU A 44 10.19 7.58 -3.78
C LEU A 44 9.32 8.70 -4.33
N THR A 45 8.35 8.38 -5.20
CA THR A 45 7.57 9.42 -5.88
C THR A 45 6.11 9.06 -6.02
N GLU A 46 5.26 10.06 -5.85
CA GLU A 46 3.88 10.00 -6.30
C GLU A 46 3.82 10.11 -7.83
N ALA A 47 2.94 9.32 -8.45
CA ALA A 47 2.68 9.36 -9.87
C ALA A 47 1.55 10.37 -10.19
N LEU A 48 1.95 11.60 -10.50
CA LEU A 48 1.05 12.71 -10.79
C LEU A 48 0.73 12.84 -12.29
N THR A 49 1.73 12.64 -13.14
CA THR A 49 1.60 12.74 -14.60
C THR A 49 1.06 11.44 -15.20
N GLU A 50 0.40 11.54 -16.36
CA GLU A 50 -0.09 10.36 -17.10
C GLU A 50 1.03 9.37 -17.44
N LYS A 51 2.25 9.86 -17.72
CA LYS A 51 3.42 9.00 -17.91
C LYS A 51 3.76 8.20 -16.65
N GLN A 52 3.78 8.85 -15.49
CA GLN A 52 4.09 8.17 -14.22
C GLN A 52 2.98 7.18 -13.83
N LYS A 53 1.70 7.53 -14.05
CA LYS A 53 0.57 6.61 -13.85
C LYS A 53 0.68 5.41 -14.79
N ALA A 54 1.02 5.64 -16.06
CA ALA A 54 1.23 4.57 -17.03
C ALA A 54 2.35 3.61 -16.60
N ASP A 55 3.45 4.13 -16.04
CA ASP A 55 4.51 3.30 -15.47
C ASP A 55 4.01 2.43 -14.31
N PHE A 56 3.13 2.96 -13.45
CA PHE A 56 2.51 2.16 -12.38
C PHE A 56 1.58 1.07 -12.93
N PHE A 57 0.79 1.36 -13.96
CA PHE A 57 -0.07 0.35 -14.59
C PHE A 57 0.72 -0.75 -15.31
N ARG A 58 1.87 -0.41 -15.92
CA ARG A 58 2.80 -1.41 -16.50
C ARG A 58 3.45 -2.26 -15.42
N LEU A 59 3.88 -1.65 -14.32
CA LEU A 59 4.41 -2.37 -13.16
C LEU A 59 3.37 -3.35 -12.61
N ARG A 60 2.10 -2.91 -12.49
CA ARG A 60 1.00 -3.77 -12.08
C ARG A 60 0.79 -4.92 -13.06
N TYR A 61 0.80 -4.67 -14.37
CA TYR A 61 0.71 -5.75 -15.37
C TYR A 61 1.83 -6.78 -15.18
N GLN A 62 3.07 -6.33 -15.05
CA GLN A 62 4.22 -7.19 -14.81
C GLN A 62 4.02 -8.06 -13.55
N VAL A 63 3.53 -7.48 -12.45
CA VAL A 63 3.35 -8.25 -11.20
C VAL A 63 2.10 -9.13 -11.24
N TYR A 64 0.93 -8.56 -11.50
CA TYR A 64 -0.36 -9.24 -11.37
C TYR A 64 -0.66 -10.21 -12.52
N CYS A 65 -0.28 -9.87 -13.76
CA CYS A 65 -0.55 -10.71 -14.93
C CYS A 65 0.60 -11.70 -15.19
N ILE A 66 1.85 -11.23 -15.16
CA ILE A 66 3.01 -12.04 -15.56
C ILE A 66 3.59 -12.85 -14.39
N GLU A 67 4.05 -12.18 -13.33
CA GLU A 67 4.73 -12.85 -12.21
C GLU A 67 3.78 -13.69 -11.34
N ARG A 68 2.61 -13.15 -11.01
CA ARG A 68 1.66 -13.77 -10.07
C ARG A 68 0.52 -14.52 -10.75
N LYS A 69 0.24 -14.23 -12.02
CA LYS A 69 -0.87 -14.82 -12.80
C LYS A 69 -2.21 -14.75 -12.07
N PHE A 70 -2.42 -13.67 -11.32
CA PHE A 70 -3.70 -13.37 -10.67
C PHE A 70 -4.71 -12.87 -11.68
N GLU A 71 -4.23 -12.14 -12.68
CA GLU A 71 -5.03 -11.57 -13.75
C GLU A 71 -4.67 -12.19 -15.10
N ASN A 72 -5.62 -12.23 -16.04
CA ASN A 72 -5.38 -12.74 -17.38
C ASN A 72 -4.71 -11.64 -18.24
N PRO A 73 -3.47 -11.85 -18.75
CA PRO A 73 -2.81 -10.89 -19.62
C PRO A 73 -3.63 -10.49 -20.86
N ALA A 74 -4.48 -11.39 -21.38
CA ALA A 74 -5.33 -11.11 -22.53
C ALA A 74 -6.38 -10.00 -22.28
N ASN A 75 -6.68 -9.69 -21.02
CA ASN A 75 -7.56 -8.58 -20.65
C ASN A 75 -6.87 -7.21 -20.80
N PHE A 76 -5.55 -7.18 -20.96
CA PHE A 76 -4.72 -5.97 -20.98
C PHE A 76 -3.79 -5.97 -22.20
N PRO A 77 -4.34 -5.82 -23.42
CA PRO A 77 -3.55 -5.91 -24.66
C PRO A 77 -2.47 -4.82 -24.78
N ASP A 78 -2.61 -3.71 -24.07
CA ASP A 78 -1.61 -2.64 -23.99
C ASP A 78 -0.57 -2.84 -22.88
N SER A 79 -0.56 -4.01 -22.24
CA SER A 79 0.35 -4.35 -21.12
C SER A 79 0.22 -3.41 -19.92
N MET A 80 -0.99 -2.91 -19.65
CA MET A 80 -1.29 -2.00 -18.53
C MET A 80 -2.49 -2.52 -17.73
N GLU A 81 -2.24 -3.03 -16.52
CA GLU A 81 -3.30 -3.52 -15.63
C GLU A 81 -4.00 -2.32 -14.97
N ARG A 82 -5.30 -2.24 -15.20
CA ARG A 82 -6.21 -1.23 -14.66
C ARG A 82 -7.51 -1.92 -14.24
N ASP A 83 -8.14 -1.38 -13.22
CA ASP A 83 -9.47 -1.78 -12.78
C ASP A 83 -10.45 -0.60 -12.82
N PRO A 84 -11.76 -0.81 -12.57
CA PRO A 84 -12.73 0.28 -12.61
C PRO A 84 -12.42 1.44 -11.65
N PHE A 85 -11.73 1.19 -10.52
CA PHE A 85 -11.41 2.26 -9.56
C PHE A 85 -10.36 3.23 -10.11
N ASP A 86 -9.48 2.78 -11.00
CA ASP A 86 -8.44 3.63 -11.61
C ASP A 86 -9.05 4.76 -12.46
N GLN A 87 -10.28 4.60 -12.92
CA GLN A 87 -11.02 5.58 -13.72
C GLN A 87 -11.83 6.57 -12.87
N THR A 88 -11.89 6.36 -11.55
CA THR A 88 -12.78 7.15 -10.69
C THR A 88 -12.23 8.53 -10.31
N GLY A 89 -10.98 8.84 -10.68
CA GLY A 89 -10.31 10.06 -10.22
C GLY A 89 -9.97 10.06 -8.72
N ARG A 90 -10.47 9.12 -7.91
CA ARG A 90 -10.26 9.04 -6.44
C ARG A 90 -8.98 8.29 -6.04
N CYS A 91 -8.07 8.09 -6.98
CA CYS A 91 -6.87 7.30 -6.76
C CYS A 91 -5.63 8.19 -6.73
N ALA A 92 -4.76 7.94 -5.75
CA ALA A 92 -3.38 8.40 -5.79
C ALA A 92 -2.45 7.18 -5.89
N TYR A 93 -1.36 7.34 -6.62
CA TYR A 93 -0.47 6.25 -6.99
C TYR A 93 0.94 6.57 -6.56
N PHE A 94 1.62 5.58 -6.00
CA PHE A 94 2.98 5.75 -5.52
C PHE A 94 3.91 4.70 -6.12
N LEU A 95 5.13 5.11 -6.43
CA LEU A 95 6.17 4.29 -7.03
C LEU A 95 7.48 4.42 -6.25
N ILE A 96 8.14 3.27 -6.07
CA ILE A 96 9.58 3.23 -5.86
C ILE A 96 10.26 2.86 -7.17
N ARG A 97 11.35 3.54 -7.50
CA ARG A 97 12.15 3.28 -8.70
C ARG A 97 13.61 3.12 -8.34
N ASP A 98 14.34 2.36 -9.15
CA ASP A 98 15.79 2.39 -9.10
C ASP A 98 16.25 3.82 -9.41
N ARG A 99 17.04 4.41 -8.51
CA ARG A 99 17.52 5.78 -8.65
C ARG A 99 18.45 5.97 -9.85
N LYS A 100 19.19 4.94 -10.24
CA LYS A 100 20.14 5.04 -11.36
C LYS A 100 19.43 5.05 -12.71
N THR A 101 18.48 4.13 -12.91
CA THR A 101 17.83 3.94 -14.20
C THR A 101 16.44 4.58 -14.31
N GLY A 102 15.81 4.92 -13.19
CA GLY A 102 14.40 5.35 -13.15
C GLY A 102 13.40 4.21 -13.33
N THR A 103 13.86 2.96 -13.39
CA THR A 103 13.01 1.78 -13.62
C THR A 103 12.04 1.58 -12.44
N PRO A 104 10.71 1.46 -12.67
CA PRO A 104 9.75 1.10 -11.64
C PRO A 104 10.06 -0.27 -11.02
N LEU A 105 10.14 -0.32 -9.69
CA LEU A 105 10.43 -1.57 -8.96
C LEU A 105 9.22 -2.05 -8.18
N GLY A 106 8.48 -1.12 -7.56
CA GLY A 106 7.35 -1.40 -6.70
C GLY A 106 6.45 -0.19 -6.56
N GLY A 107 5.27 -0.39 -6.02
CA GLY A 107 4.31 0.69 -5.80
C GLY A 107 3.05 0.24 -5.08
N PHE A 108 2.18 1.20 -4.84
CA PHE A 108 0.85 0.97 -4.28
C PHE A 108 -0.13 2.05 -4.75
N ARG A 109 -1.42 1.80 -4.52
CA ARG A 109 -2.51 2.72 -4.79
C ARG A 109 -3.24 3.06 -3.49
N PHE A 110 -3.52 4.34 -3.27
CA PHE A 110 -4.56 4.78 -2.35
C PHE A 110 -5.84 5.05 -3.11
N VAL A 111 -6.96 4.57 -2.58
CA VAL A 111 -8.32 4.89 -3.05
C VAL A 111 -9.02 5.64 -1.93
N PHE A 112 -9.43 6.87 -2.21
CA PHE A 112 -10.09 7.72 -1.22
C PHE A 112 -11.61 7.53 -1.24
N PRO A 113 -12.29 7.70 -0.09
CA PRO A 113 -13.74 7.77 -0.06
C PRO A 113 -14.24 8.95 -0.90
N GLN A 114 -15.43 8.80 -1.46
CA GLN A 114 -16.07 9.90 -2.17
C GLN A 114 -16.74 10.85 -1.17
N ALA A 115 -16.43 12.13 -1.25
CA ALA A 115 -17.07 13.14 -0.42
C ALA A 115 -18.59 13.16 -0.69
N GLY A 116 -19.40 13.05 0.38
CA GLY A 116 -20.86 13.14 0.29
C GLY A 116 -21.57 11.96 -0.39
N GLN A 117 -20.86 10.89 -0.80
CA GLN A 117 -21.46 9.70 -1.39
C GLN A 117 -20.90 8.42 -0.78
N ALA A 118 -21.77 7.44 -0.55
CA ALA A 118 -21.40 6.12 -0.05
C ALA A 118 -20.78 5.21 -1.14
N ALA A 119 -20.00 5.77 -2.07
CA ALA A 119 -19.34 4.98 -3.09
C ALA A 119 -18.26 4.11 -2.43
N PRO A 120 -18.39 2.77 -2.48
CA PRO A 120 -17.48 1.90 -1.75
C PRO A 120 -16.06 1.98 -2.34
N THR A 121 -15.08 1.83 -1.46
CA THR A 121 -13.70 1.46 -1.85
C THR A 121 -13.65 -0.02 -2.26
N PRO A 122 -12.62 -0.48 -2.98
CA PRO A 122 -12.52 -1.88 -3.40
C PRO A 122 -12.79 -2.91 -2.28
N VAL A 123 -12.22 -2.75 -1.08
CA VAL A 123 -12.44 -3.66 0.05
C VAL A 123 -13.88 -3.61 0.55
N GLN A 124 -14.50 -2.43 0.60
CA GLN A 124 -15.91 -2.27 0.98
C GLN A 124 -16.88 -2.87 -0.05
N SER A 125 -16.46 -3.02 -1.30
CA SER A 125 -17.26 -3.68 -2.33
C SER A 125 -17.28 -5.22 -2.20
N VAL A 126 -16.36 -5.80 -1.42
CA VAL A 126 -16.17 -7.24 -1.28
C VAL A 126 -16.44 -7.72 0.14
N CYS A 127 -16.03 -6.96 1.14
CA CYS A 127 -16.12 -7.29 2.56
C CYS A 127 -17.15 -6.39 3.26
N THR A 128 -18.00 -7.00 4.08
CA THR A 128 -19.07 -6.31 4.82
C THR A 128 -18.81 -6.29 6.32
N ASP A 129 -17.55 -6.43 6.76
CA ASP A 129 -17.20 -6.39 8.17
C ASP A 129 -17.50 -4.99 8.75
N ASP A 130 -18.14 -4.93 9.93
CA ASP A 130 -18.62 -3.66 10.53
C ASP A 130 -17.53 -2.59 10.68
N PHE A 131 -16.28 -2.98 10.93
CA PHE A 131 -15.17 -2.04 11.08
C PHE A 131 -14.79 -1.33 9.77
N LEU A 132 -15.30 -1.81 8.63
CA LEU A 132 -15.15 -1.17 7.32
C LEU A 132 -16.28 -0.19 7.00
N ALA A 133 -17.30 -0.08 7.86
CA ALA A 133 -18.37 0.89 7.66
C ALA A 133 -17.81 2.33 7.77
N PRO A 134 -18.12 3.24 6.83
CA PRO A 134 -17.61 4.62 6.85
C PRO A 134 -17.80 5.33 8.19
N GLU A 135 -18.92 5.07 8.87
CA GLU A 135 -19.27 5.65 10.17
C GLU A 135 -18.33 5.18 11.28
N ARG A 136 -17.71 4.00 11.14
CA ARG A 136 -16.76 3.44 12.10
C ARG A 136 -15.31 3.79 11.79
N ILE A 137 -14.96 3.91 10.51
CA ILE A 137 -13.60 4.27 10.08
C ILE A 137 -13.32 5.76 10.36
N GLY A 138 -14.34 6.61 10.23
CA GLY A 138 -14.24 8.07 10.27
C GLY A 138 -14.02 8.67 8.87
N GLY A 139 -13.96 10.01 8.77
CA GLY A 139 -13.87 10.71 7.46
C GLY A 139 -12.49 10.77 6.82
N SER A 140 -11.42 10.51 7.57
CA SER A 140 -10.03 10.69 7.13
C SER A 140 -9.35 9.34 6.88
N TYR A 141 -9.77 8.63 5.83
CA TYR A 141 -9.22 7.31 5.50
C TYR A 141 -8.92 7.13 4.03
N ALA A 142 -8.10 6.13 3.74
CA ALA A 142 -7.86 5.63 2.39
C ALA A 142 -7.77 4.11 2.40
N GLU A 143 -8.20 3.48 1.32
CA GLU A 143 -7.86 2.08 1.07
C GLU A 143 -6.49 1.98 0.41
N MET A 144 -5.59 1.18 1.00
CA MET A 144 -4.37 0.75 0.32
C MET A 144 -4.64 -0.51 -0.49
N SER A 145 -4.48 -0.40 -1.80
CA SER A 145 -4.66 -1.49 -2.76
C SER A 145 -3.48 -1.56 -3.74
N ARG A 146 -3.43 -2.64 -4.54
CA ARG A 146 -2.40 -2.85 -5.57
C ARG A 146 -0.96 -2.72 -5.07
N PHE A 147 -0.71 -3.11 -3.82
CA PHE A 147 0.62 -3.19 -3.25
C PHE A 147 1.45 -4.24 -3.99
N CYS A 148 2.46 -3.79 -4.73
CA CYS A 148 3.23 -4.65 -5.62
C CYS A 148 4.72 -4.32 -5.63
N LEU A 149 5.52 -5.35 -5.87
CA LEU A 149 6.97 -5.29 -6.02
C LEU A 149 7.36 -6.35 -7.04
N SER A 150 7.95 -5.93 -8.15
CA SER A 150 8.47 -6.85 -9.17
C SER A 150 9.78 -7.43 -8.69
N LYS A 151 9.77 -8.73 -8.35
CA LYS A 151 10.98 -9.40 -7.84
C LYS A 151 12.04 -9.54 -8.92
N ASP A 152 11.59 -9.76 -10.15
CA ASP A 152 12.49 -9.96 -11.28
C ASP A 152 13.16 -8.65 -11.68
N THR A 153 12.42 -7.56 -11.75
CA THR A 153 13.01 -6.23 -12.02
C THR A 153 13.91 -5.80 -10.87
N LEU A 154 13.52 -6.02 -9.62
CA LEU A 154 14.34 -5.68 -8.45
C LEU A 154 15.71 -6.40 -8.49
N ARG A 155 15.74 -7.70 -8.76
CA ARG A 155 16.98 -8.49 -8.86
C ARG A 155 17.86 -8.03 -10.02
N LYS A 156 17.25 -7.63 -11.15
CA LYS A 156 17.98 -7.13 -12.32
C LYS A 156 18.62 -5.76 -12.07
N CYS A 157 17.91 -4.87 -11.38
CA CYS A 157 18.42 -3.52 -11.08
C CYS A 157 19.38 -3.49 -9.89
N MET A 158 19.25 -4.42 -8.94
CA MET A 158 19.98 -4.40 -7.67
C MET A 158 20.59 -5.76 -7.37
N LEU A 159 21.88 -5.92 -7.65
CA LEU A 159 22.60 -7.17 -7.39
C LEU A 159 22.77 -7.44 -5.88
N ASP A 160 22.89 -6.38 -5.08
CA ASP A 160 23.06 -6.50 -3.62
C ASP A 160 21.72 -6.79 -2.93
N GLU A 161 21.60 -7.99 -2.35
CA GLU A 161 20.41 -8.42 -1.62
C GLU A 161 20.08 -7.54 -0.41
N SER A 162 21.06 -6.93 0.24
CA SER A 162 20.83 -6.03 1.38
C SER A 162 20.08 -4.77 0.92
N ILE A 163 20.39 -4.27 -0.27
CA ILE A 163 19.69 -3.15 -0.89
C ILE A 163 18.31 -3.56 -1.37
N GLN A 164 18.15 -4.77 -1.95
CA GLN A 164 16.84 -5.29 -2.32
C GLN A 164 15.87 -5.36 -1.12
N LYS A 165 16.38 -5.76 0.06
CA LYS A 165 15.59 -5.84 1.30
C LYS A 165 15.06 -4.47 1.77
N LEU A 166 15.62 -3.36 1.28
CA LEU A 166 15.14 -2.01 1.57
C LEU A 166 13.91 -1.60 0.76
N ALA A 167 13.48 -2.38 -0.24
CA ALA A 167 12.31 -2.04 -1.06
C ALA A 167 11.00 -1.97 -0.24
N MET A 168 10.80 -2.89 0.71
CA MET A 168 9.62 -2.86 1.60
C MET A 168 9.65 -1.64 2.53
N PRO A 169 10.74 -1.36 3.27
CA PRO A 169 10.92 -0.09 3.97
C PRO A 169 10.65 1.15 3.10
N ALA A 170 11.16 1.19 1.87
CA ALA A 170 10.94 2.30 0.94
C ALA A 170 9.46 2.49 0.58
N LEU A 171 8.72 1.40 0.35
CA LEU A 171 7.27 1.45 0.11
C LEU A 171 6.51 1.93 1.35
N LEU A 172 6.90 1.48 2.55
CA LEU A 172 6.30 1.94 3.81
C LEU A 172 6.57 3.42 4.05
N THR A 173 7.79 3.90 3.82
CA THR A 173 8.12 5.33 3.89
C THR A 173 7.25 6.15 2.95
N GLY A 174 7.06 5.70 1.71
CA GLY A 174 6.15 6.32 0.76
C GLY A 174 4.69 6.34 1.23
N MET A 175 4.21 5.24 1.81
CA MET A 175 2.86 5.12 2.36
C MET A 175 2.60 6.13 3.48
N PHE A 176 3.55 6.30 4.41
CA PHE A 176 3.42 7.29 5.49
C PHE A 176 3.47 8.72 4.97
N ALA A 177 4.40 9.04 4.05
CA ALA A 177 4.47 10.36 3.44
C ALA A 177 3.20 10.72 2.65
N MET A 178 2.67 9.78 1.86
CA MET A 178 1.39 9.93 1.18
C MET A 178 0.24 10.10 2.17
N GLY A 179 0.22 9.32 3.25
CA GLY A 179 -0.80 9.42 4.28
C GLY A 179 -0.81 10.80 4.93
N GLN A 180 0.36 11.33 5.27
CA GLN A 180 0.51 12.69 5.81
C GLN A 180 0.03 13.74 4.81
N LYS A 181 0.50 13.68 3.55
CA LYS A 181 0.13 14.64 2.48
C LYS A 181 -1.39 14.76 2.29
N TYR A 182 -2.11 13.65 2.36
CA TYR A 182 -3.56 13.59 2.14
C TYR A 182 -4.39 13.60 3.43
N GLY A 183 -3.77 13.77 4.61
CA GLY A 183 -4.47 13.74 5.89
C GLY A 183 -5.14 12.41 6.22
N VAL A 184 -4.59 11.29 5.72
CA VAL A 184 -5.10 9.94 6.00
C VAL A 184 -4.73 9.54 7.43
N ARG A 185 -5.77 9.33 8.26
CA ARG A 185 -5.63 8.84 9.63
C ARG A 185 -5.77 7.33 9.71
N THR A 186 -6.72 6.78 8.98
CA THR A 186 -7.05 5.34 9.00
C THR A 186 -6.75 4.71 7.65
N LEU A 187 -6.06 3.58 7.67
CA LEU A 187 -5.78 2.76 6.50
C LEU A 187 -6.66 1.52 6.53
N ILE A 188 -7.36 1.27 5.43
CA ILE A 188 -8.12 0.04 5.23
C ILE A 188 -7.55 -0.72 4.03
N GLY A 189 -7.91 -1.99 3.91
CA GLY A 189 -7.60 -2.79 2.73
C GLY A 189 -7.78 -4.27 2.95
N ALA A 190 -7.39 -5.06 1.97
CA ALA A 190 -7.36 -6.51 2.08
C ALA A 190 -6.04 -7.06 1.52
N MET A 191 -5.44 -7.99 2.24
CA MET A 191 -4.16 -8.59 1.84
C MET A 191 -4.08 -10.07 2.21
N GLU A 192 -3.05 -10.77 1.71
CA GLU A 192 -2.85 -12.16 2.09
C GLU A 192 -2.43 -12.28 3.57
N PRO A 193 -2.87 -13.32 4.31
CA PRO A 193 -2.43 -13.61 5.68
C PRO A 193 -0.90 -13.65 5.87
N LYS A 194 -0.15 -14.00 4.81
CA LYS A 194 1.32 -14.01 4.84
C LYS A 194 1.91 -12.61 4.94
N LEU A 195 1.29 -11.60 4.31
CA LEU A 195 1.76 -10.23 4.34
C LEU A 195 1.58 -9.61 5.73
N PHE A 196 0.45 -9.86 6.41
CA PHE A 196 0.27 -9.48 7.83
C PHE A 196 1.42 -9.95 8.71
N ARG A 197 1.84 -11.22 8.57
CA ARG A 197 2.98 -11.76 9.34
C ARG A 197 4.31 -11.11 8.99
N HIS A 198 4.50 -10.68 7.75
CA HIS A 198 5.71 -9.95 7.36
C HIS A 198 5.72 -8.55 7.97
N LEU A 199 4.61 -7.83 7.88
CA LEU A 199 4.43 -6.50 8.46
C LEU A 199 4.56 -6.52 10.00
N GLY A 200 4.02 -7.54 10.67
CA GLY A 200 4.17 -7.71 12.12
C GLY A 200 5.63 -7.85 12.59
N ARG A 201 6.54 -8.36 11.75
CA ARG A 201 7.98 -8.40 12.08
C ARG A 201 8.64 -7.01 12.10
N ILE A 202 8.03 -6.04 11.44
CA ILE A 202 8.44 -4.63 11.38
C ILE A 202 7.62 -3.80 12.39
N GLY A 203 6.81 -4.44 13.24
CA GLY A 203 5.99 -3.77 14.26
C GLY A 203 4.63 -3.27 13.77
N ILE A 204 4.29 -3.47 12.50
CA ILE A 204 2.98 -3.10 11.96
C ILE A 204 1.98 -4.19 12.34
N ASN A 205 1.23 -3.92 13.41
CA ASN A 205 0.15 -4.78 13.88
C ASN A 205 -1.20 -4.21 13.39
N MET A 206 -2.10 -5.10 12.97
CA MET A 206 -3.42 -4.73 12.47
C MET A 206 -4.48 -5.31 13.41
N PRO A 207 -5.09 -4.48 14.28
CA PRO A 207 -5.96 -4.95 15.35
C PRO A 207 -7.32 -5.41 14.83
N HIS A 208 -7.83 -4.79 13.77
CA HIS A 208 -9.08 -5.19 13.15
C HIS A 208 -8.78 -6.04 11.93
N GLN A 209 -9.10 -7.33 12.01
CA GLN A 209 -8.99 -8.27 10.90
C GLN A 209 -10.33 -8.94 10.69
N GLY A 210 -10.84 -8.84 9.46
CA GLY A 210 -12.09 -9.46 9.06
C GLY A 210 -11.97 -10.96 8.86
N LYS A 211 -13.04 -11.55 8.33
CA LYS A 211 -13.00 -12.95 7.90
C LYS A 211 -12.05 -13.13 6.71
N LYS A 212 -11.54 -14.35 6.55
CA LYS A 212 -10.81 -14.73 5.34
C LYS A 212 -11.81 -14.90 4.20
N THR A 213 -11.59 -14.17 3.12
CA THR A 213 -12.44 -14.15 1.93
C THR A 213 -11.62 -14.53 0.71
N ASP A 214 -12.18 -15.31 -0.22
CA ASP A 214 -11.52 -15.59 -1.49
C ASP A 214 -11.73 -14.40 -2.44
N PHE A 215 -10.66 -13.67 -2.72
CA PHE A 215 -10.62 -12.50 -3.59
C PHE A 215 -9.23 -12.40 -4.22
N HIS A 216 -9.07 -13.02 -5.40
CA HIS A 216 -7.75 -13.27 -6.03
C HIS A 216 -6.83 -14.08 -5.09
N GLY A 217 -7.38 -15.16 -4.53
CA GLY A 217 -6.78 -15.95 -3.46
C GLY A 217 -7.28 -15.53 -2.08
N VAL A 218 -6.82 -16.21 -1.03
CA VAL A 218 -7.25 -15.91 0.34
C VAL A 218 -6.75 -14.53 0.75
N ARG A 219 -7.69 -13.63 1.04
CA ARG A 219 -7.47 -12.29 1.57
C ARG A 219 -8.16 -12.13 2.91
N GLN A 220 -7.64 -11.22 3.71
CA GLN A 220 -8.25 -10.81 4.97
C GLN A 220 -8.28 -9.30 5.01
N ALA A 221 -9.47 -8.75 5.25
CA ALA A 221 -9.66 -7.31 5.37
C ALA A 221 -9.04 -6.80 6.67
N PHE A 222 -8.60 -5.55 6.67
CA PHE A 222 -8.07 -4.89 7.85
C PHE A 222 -8.46 -3.41 7.93
N SER A 223 -8.39 -2.89 9.15
CA SER A 223 -8.41 -1.46 9.45
C SER A 223 -7.40 -1.17 10.56
N THR A 224 -6.61 -0.11 10.40
CA THR A 224 -5.61 0.33 11.39
C THR A 224 -5.35 1.82 11.24
N THR A 225 -4.91 2.49 12.30
CA THR A 225 -4.52 3.90 12.20
C THR A 225 -3.05 4.03 11.82
N MET A 226 -2.71 5.10 11.09
CA MET A 226 -1.32 5.44 10.76
C MET A 226 -0.49 5.66 12.03
N LYS A 227 -1.11 6.20 13.09
CA LYS A 227 -0.49 6.40 14.41
C LYS A 227 -0.08 5.07 15.04
N ASP A 228 -0.98 4.08 15.07
CA ASP A 228 -0.68 2.77 15.68
C ASP A 228 0.40 2.03 14.89
N MET A 229 0.39 2.15 13.56
CA MET A 229 1.44 1.58 12.72
C MET A 229 2.80 2.23 13.02
N LEU A 230 2.89 3.56 13.12
CA LEU A 230 4.13 4.26 13.46
C LEU A 230 4.63 3.89 14.85
N ALA A 231 3.75 3.85 15.86
CA ALA A 231 4.10 3.46 17.22
C ALA A 231 4.71 2.05 17.26
N GLY A 232 4.11 1.09 16.55
CA GLY A 232 4.64 -0.26 16.45
C GLY A 232 6.00 -0.34 15.73
N ILE A 233 6.21 0.45 14.67
CA ILE A 233 7.51 0.55 14.00
C ILE A 233 8.54 1.19 14.93
N GLN A 234 8.18 2.22 15.69
CA GLN A 234 9.08 2.87 16.65
C GLN A 234 9.58 1.88 17.70
N GLU A 235 8.66 1.06 18.25
CA GLU A 235 8.99 0.04 19.23
C GLU A 235 9.89 -1.05 18.64
N LYS A 236 9.58 -1.52 17.42
CA LYS A 236 10.24 -2.70 16.85
C LYS A 236 11.50 -2.41 16.06
N VAL A 237 11.50 -1.30 15.31
CA VAL A 237 12.56 -0.90 14.37
C VAL A 237 12.76 0.62 14.43
N PRO A 238 13.29 1.17 15.54
CA PRO A 238 13.39 2.62 15.76
C PRO A 238 14.19 3.36 14.69
N ALA A 239 15.19 2.71 14.08
CA ALA A 239 15.94 3.27 12.96
C ALA A 239 15.06 3.49 11.72
N LEU A 240 14.11 2.59 11.43
CA LEU A 240 13.16 2.78 10.32
C LEU A 240 12.18 3.90 10.65
N HIS A 241 11.67 3.95 11.89
CA HIS A 241 10.81 5.03 12.34
C HIS A 241 11.49 6.39 12.15
N ALA A 242 12.72 6.57 12.64
CA ALA A 242 13.48 7.81 12.50
C ALA A 242 13.70 8.22 11.03
N PHE A 243 13.93 7.24 10.14
CA PHE A 243 14.04 7.50 8.71
C PHE A 243 12.71 7.96 8.09
N ILE A 244 11.60 7.31 8.44
CA ILE A 244 10.25 7.70 8.00
C ILE A 244 9.94 9.12 8.47
N ASP A 245 10.17 9.44 9.75
CA ASP A 245 9.91 10.76 10.33
C ASP A 245 10.70 11.86 9.63
N THR A 246 11.99 11.60 9.37
CA THR A 246 12.85 12.53 8.63
C THR A 246 12.32 12.74 7.20
N HIS A 247 11.93 11.66 6.52
CA HIS A 247 11.40 11.74 5.17
C HIS A 247 10.09 12.52 5.11
N MET A 248 9.13 12.22 6.01
CA MET A 248 7.87 12.96 6.12
C MET A 248 8.12 14.45 6.38
N SER A 249 9.00 14.79 7.32
CA SER A 249 9.34 16.18 7.64
C SER A 249 9.95 16.93 6.45
N SER A 250 10.74 16.25 5.61
CA SER A 250 11.34 16.83 4.41
C SER A 250 10.35 17.09 3.27
N GLN A 251 9.19 16.43 3.29
CA GLN A 251 8.13 16.56 2.29
C GLN A 251 7.04 17.56 2.72
N ASN A 252 7.21 18.25 3.84
CA ASN A 252 6.21 19.16 4.41
C ASN A 252 6.42 20.61 3.95
N PRO A 253 5.63 21.13 2.98
CA PRO A 253 5.47 22.57 2.82
C PRO A 253 4.59 23.08 3.97
N ALA A 254 5.18 23.79 4.93
CA ALA A 254 4.52 24.59 5.97
C ALA A 254 3.06 24.22 6.34
N ALA A 255 2.86 23.19 7.16
CA ALA A 255 1.77 22.91 8.13
C ALA A 255 0.27 23.21 7.83
N ASN A 256 -0.12 23.79 6.69
CA ASN A 256 -1.49 24.21 6.39
C ASN A 256 -1.99 23.75 5.01
N ASP A 257 -1.22 22.99 4.24
CA ASP A 257 -1.56 22.62 2.87
C ASP A 257 -1.82 21.11 2.76
N ILE A 258 -2.91 20.63 3.39
CA ILE A 258 -3.45 19.29 3.09
C ILE A 258 -3.83 19.31 1.62
N SER A 259 -3.12 18.52 0.80
CA SER A 259 -3.46 18.44 -0.63
C SER A 259 -4.90 17.97 -0.75
N PRO A 260 -5.75 18.66 -1.54
CA PRO A 260 -7.12 18.21 -1.72
C PRO A 260 -7.09 16.78 -2.24
N ILE A 261 -7.91 15.92 -1.62
CA ILE A 261 -8.17 14.58 -2.12
C ILE A 261 -8.50 14.72 -3.63
N PRO A 262 -7.88 13.91 -4.51
CA PRO A 262 -8.10 14.00 -5.96
C PRO A 262 -9.59 14.21 -6.31
N ASN A 263 -9.88 15.32 -7.00
CA ASN A 263 -11.23 15.85 -7.18
C ASN A 263 -12.09 14.92 -8.08
N THR A 264 -13.37 14.78 -7.70
CA THR A 264 -14.37 13.85 -8.24
C THR A 264 -15.32 14.47 -9.26
N ALA A 265 -15.12 15.75 -9.62
CA ALA A 265 -16.13 16.63 -10.22
C ALA A 265 -16.80 16.16 -11.53
N ASN A 266 -16.31 15.14 -12.24
CA ASN A 266 -16.93 14.60 -13.46
C ASN A 266 -16.77 13.07 -13.61
N THR A 267 -16.99 12.32 -12.53
CA THR A 267 -16.73 10.87 -12.53
C THR A 267 -17.99 10.03 -12.73
N PRO A 268 -18.01 9.06 -13.67
CA PRO A 268 -19.12 8.12 -13.79
C PRO A 268 -19.27 7.26 -12.52
N GLN A 269 -20.51 7.14 -12.05
CA GLN A 269 -20.87 6.28 -10.92
C GLN A 269 -20.70 4.80 -11.32
N ILE A 270 -19.83 4.07 -10.60
CA ILE A 270 -19.75 2.62 -10.76
C ILE A 270 -20.84 1.99 -9.88
N ILE A 271 -22.00 1.72 -10.47
CA ILE A 271 -23.06 0.96 -9.79
C ILE A 271 -22.68 -0.51 -9.84
N TYR A 272 -22.23 -1.06 -8.71
CA TYR A 272 -22.22 -2.51 -8.51
C TYR A 272 -23.67 -2.95 -8.31
N PHE A 273 -24.24 -3.66 -9.29
CA PHE A 273 -25.44 -4.45 -9.05
C PHE A 273 -25.06 -5.64 -8.16
N ALA A 274 -25.13 -5.45 -6.85
CA ALA A 274 -25.30 -6.59 -5.95
C ALA A 274 -26.69 -7.18 -6.27
N ASP A 275 -26.73 -8.35 -6.92
CA ASP A 275 -27.97 -9.07 -7.15
C ASP A 275 -28.57 -9.44 -5.78
N ARG A 276 -29.47 -8.59 -5.27
CA ARG A 276 -30.23 -8.84 -4.04
C ARG A 276 -31.29 -9.88 -4.37
N ARG A 277 -30.89 -11.16 -4.49
CA ARG A 277 -31.82 -12.27 -4.26
C ARG A 277 -31.53 -12.88 -2.90
N ARG A 278 -32.53 -12.76 -2.02
CA ARG A 278 -32.62 -13.47 -0.75
C ARG A 278 -32.48 -14.97 -1.00
N SER A 279 -31.61 -15.65 -0.25
CA SER A 279 -31.93 -16.95 0.33
C SER A 279 -30.92 -17.30 1.42
N THR A 280 -31.46 -17.44 2.63
CA THR A 280 -31.07 -18.42 3.66
C THR A 280 -30.13 -19.53 3.16
N GLY A 281 -28.98 -19.68 3.82
CA GLY A 281 -28.12 -20.85 3.61
C GLY A 281 -26.65 -20.48 3.55
N ASN A 282 -25.91 -21.05 4.49
CA ASN A 282 -24.48 -20.93 4.68
C ASN A 282 -23.73 -21.53 3.47
N GLN A 283 -23.35 -20.73 2.47
CA GLN A 283 -22.27 -20.99 1.49
C GLN A 283 -22.13 -19.79 0.53
N ALA A 284 -21.03 -19.03 0.65
CA ALA A 284 -20.63 -18.08 -0.38
C ALA A 284 -20.02 -18.87 -1.56
N PHE A 285 -20.87 -19.32 -2.47
CA PHE A 285 -20.47 -20.06 -3.67
C PHE A 285 -20.24 -19.07 -4.81
N TRP A 286 -18.97 -18.72 -5.08
CA TRP A 286 -18.59 -18.04 -6.32
C TRP A 286 -18.21 -19.09 -7.37
N PRO A 287 -18.85 -19.11 -8.55
CA PRO A 287 -18.54 -20.09 -9.58
C PRO A 287 -17.15 -19.80 -10.17
N LYS A 288 -16.32 -20.83 -10.22
CA LYS A 288 -15.10 -20.84 -11.03
C LYS A 288 -15.51 -20.82 -12.51
N ASN A 289 -14.86 -19.93 -13.28
CA ASN A 289 -14.84 -19.76 -14.75
C ASN A 289 -15.80 -18.77 -15.44
N LYS A 290 -15.13 -17.85 -16.15
CA LYS A 290 -15.32 -17.45 -17.57
C LYS A 290 -16.72 -17.01 -17.99
N ASP A 291 -16.94 -15.71 -17.86
CA ASP A 291 -17.70 -14.82 -18.76
C ASP A 291 -18.46 -13.80 -17.93
N ARG A 292 -17.94 -12.57 -17.83
CA ARG A 292 -18.80 -11.41 -17.57
C ARG A 292 -18.35 -10.22 -18.41
N ARG A 293 -19.10 -10.02 -19.49
CA ARG A 293 -19.25 -8.74 -20.19
C ARG A 293 -19.72 -7.71 -19.17
N LEU A 294 -18.86 -6.76 -18.80
CA LEU A 294 -19.27 -5.54 -18.12
C LEU A 294 -19.90 -4.64 -19.18
N ALA A 295 -21.22 -4.47 -19.12
CA ALA A 295 -21.92 -3.47 -19.92
C ALA A 295 -21.63 -2.09 -19.32
N ILE A 296 -20.71 -1.35 -19.95
CA ILE A 296 -20.53 0.08 -19.72
C ILE A 296 -21.67 0.78 -20.46
N LEU A 297 -22.70 1.24 -19.73
CA LEU A 297 -23.70 2.14 -20.29
C LEU A 297 -23.07 3.53 -20.43
N TRP A 298 -22.69 3.87 -21.66
CA TRP A 298 -22.31 5.23 -22.03
C TRP A 298 -23.56 6.10 -22.02
N GLY A 299 -23.72 6.93 -20.99
CA GLY A 299 -24.73 7.97 -20.99
C GLY A 299 -24.33 9.08 -21.95
N GLN A 300 -24.74 9.00 -23.22
CA GLN A 300 -24.80 10.17 -24.08
C GLN A 300 -26.06 10.96 -23.70
N ASN A 301 -25.85 12.13 -23.10
CA ASN A 301 -26.87 13.18 -23.07
C ASN A 301 -27.16 13.61 -24.51
N ASN A 302 -28.37 13.32 -24.97
CA ASN A 302 -29.12 14.11 -25.93
C ASN A 302 -30.58 13.62 -25.91
N GLU A 303 -31.45 14.32 -25.19
CA GLU A 303 -32.85 14.41 -25.61
C GLU A 303 -32.89 15.27 -26.89
N PRO A 304 -33.69 14.91 -27.92
CA PRO A 304 -35.12 15.23 -27.82
C PRO A 304 -36.11 14.27 -28.54
N LYS A 305 -37.34 14.33 -28.00
CA LYS A 305 -38.67 14.10 -28.63
C LYS A 305 -39.19 12.67 -28.82
N LEU A 306 -40.37 12.47 -28.20
CA LEU A 306 -41.33 11.38 -28.42
C LEU A 306 -41.61 11.11 -29.91
N LYS A 307 -41.72 9.81 -30.26
CA LYS A 307 -42.76 9.25 -31.16
C LYS A 307 -42.75 7.70 -31.15
N THR A 308 -43.83 7.13 -30.61
CA THR A 308 -44.49 5.82 -30.90
C THR A 308 -43.68 4.50 -30.92
N PRO A 309 -44.21 3.38 -30.36
CA PRO A 309 -43.52 2.08 -30.37
C PRO A 309 -43.87 1.25 -31.64
N PRO A 310 -42.95 0.44 -32.18
CA PRO A 310 -43.29 -0.65 -33.10
C PRO A 310 -43.16 -2.05 -32.46
N PRO A 311 -43.68 -3.11 -33.12
CA PRO A 311 -44.26 -4.28 -32.47
C PRO A 311 -43.31 -5.47 -32.27
N ARG A 312 -43.84 -6.49 -31.56
CA ARG A 312 -43.26 -7.81 -31.31
C ARG A 312 -42.92 -8.57 -32.60
N ASN A 313 -41.91 -9.45 -32.46
CA ASN A 313 -41.52 -10.58 -33.33
C ASN A 313 -40.70 -10.27 -34.58
N VAL A 314 -39.37 -10.33 -34.44
CA VAL A 314 -38.47 -10.88 -35.47
C VAL A 314 -37.27 -11.57 -34.77
N ARG A 315 -37.08 -12.87 -35.00
CA ARG A 315 -35.84 -13.58 -34.63
C ARG A 315 -34.74 -13.25 -35.65
N PRO A 316 -33.49 -12.97 -35.26
CA PRO A 316 -32.38 -12.96 -36.21
C PRO A 316 -31.69 -14.34 -36.30
N PRO A 317 -30.95 -14.60 -37.40
CA PRO A 317 -30.57 -15.94 -37.86
C PRO A 317 -29.25 -16.46 -37.27
N ILE A 318 -29.07 -17.78 -37.34
CA ILE A 318 -27.80 -18.55 -37.25
C ILE A 318 -27.28 -18.68 -38.70
N PRO A 319 -25.98 -18.53 -39.11
CA PRO A 319 -24.81 -19.40 -38.76
C PRO A 319 -23.42 -18.70 -38.97
N PRO A 320 -22.29 -19.39 -39.34
CA PRO A 320 -21.55 -20.55 -38.79
C PRO A 320 -20.14 -20.11 -38.24
N TYR A 321 -19.43 -20.83 -37.38
CA TYR A 321 -18.48 -21.88 -37.75
C TYR A 321 -18.08 -22.70 -36.51
N LEU A 322 -18.04 -24.02 -36.74
CA LEU A 322 -17.47 -25.06 -35.90
C LEU A 322 -15.94 -25.02 -35.94
N TRP A 323 -15.29 -25.29 -34.80
CA TRP A 323 -14.25 -26.33 -34.78
C TRP A 323 -14.15 -26.97 -33.38
N ARG A 324 -14.20 -28.31 -33.38
CA ARG A 324 -14.17 -29.19 -32.20
C ARG A 324 -12.72 -29.40 -31.71
N PRO A 325 -12.48 -29.67 -30.42
CA PRO A 325 -11.37 -30.54 -30.02
C PRO A 325 -11.84 -32.00 -30.03
N ALA A 326 -11.05 -32.84 -30.69
CA ALA A 326 -11.12 -34.28 -30.53
C ALA A 326 -10.79 -34.68 -29.09
N ALA A 327 -11.50 -35.69 -28.61
CA ALA A 327 -11.23 -36.41 -27.38
C ALA A 327 -9.85 -37.06 -27.40
N SER A 328 -9.31 -37.37 -26.22
CA SER A 328 -8.99 -38.75 -25.82
C SER A 328 -8.42 -38.79 -24.40
N PHE A 329 -9.16 -39.50 -23.55
CA PHE A 329 -8.86 -40.21 -22.30
C PHE A 329 -8.23 -39.48 -21.10
#